data_AF-A0A2U1KG14-F1
#
_entry.id   AF-A0A2U1KG14-F1
#
_cell.length_a   1.000
_cell.length_b   1.000
_cell.length_c   1.000
_cell.angle_alpha   90.00
_cell.angle_beta   90.00
_cell.angle_gamma   90.00
#
_symmetry.space_group_name_H-M   'P 1'
#
loop_
_entity.id
_entity.type
_entity.pdbx_description
1 polymer ?
#
loop_
_entity_poly.entity_id
_entity_poly.type
_entity_poly.pdbx_seq_one_letter_code
_entity_poly.pdbx_strand_id
1 'polypeptide(L)'
;MEALPEGVDIGDYVFAFEIVLSDPELKSNMQLLDLPGKNDVALSANHLQKLHLSFLLTTPLGKPFKPHQHIFVVENTGKQFKITLDFLGLVEKFFYLSGQCDIELTVGDAVMENSFLQLLGSIELDLPKAPEKATQPPPQVVSPYLRFGPKAEINHIFRVPEKRPPQEVSYAFLGLVLVPLLTFLVGLLRLGVNFKNFPTSAVPATFAILFHGGIAAVLLLYVLFWLKLDLFTTLKTLGLLGIFLMFVGHRTFLTLPQQQPS
;
A
#
# COMPACT_ATOMS: atom_id res chain seq x y z
N MET A 1 -56.17 -10.12 6.09
CA MET A 1 -56.23 -9.10 7.15
C MET A 1 -56.05 -9.86 8.46
N GLU A 2 -54.80 -10.19 8.79
CA GLU A 2 -54.46 -10.58 10.16
C GLU A 2 -54.71 -9.34 11.02
N ALA A 3 -55.37 -9.50 12.16
CA ALA A 3 -55.60 -8.39 13.09
C ALA A 3 -54.27 -8.00 13.75
N LEU A 4 -54.05 -6.70 13.99
CA LEU A 4 -52.89 -6.22 14.72
C LEU A 4 -52.91 -6.78 16.17
N PRO A 5 -51.73 -7.04 16.76
CA PRO A 5 -51.57 -7.55 18.12
C PRO A 5 -52.20 -6.65 19.19
N GLU A 6 -52.47 -7.20 20.38
CA GLU A 6 -53.02 -6.41 21.50
C GLU A 6 -51.99 -5.34 21.93
N GLY A 7 -52.46 -4.10 22.09
CA GLY A 7 -51.59 -2.95 22.23
C GLY A 7 -50.98 -2.79 23.62
N VAL A 8 -49.80 -2.15 23.68
CA VAL A 8 -49.12 -1.75 24.91
C VAL A 8 -49.82 -0.50 25.47
N ASP A 9 -50.31 -0.60 26.70
CA ASP A 9 -50.91 0.51 27.45
C ASP A 9 -49.83 1.30 28.19
N ILE A 10 -49.66 2.57 27.83
CA ILE A 10 -48.69 3.50 28.42
C ILE A 10 -49.43 4.73 28.92
N GLY A 11 -50.27 4.50 29.92
CA GLY A 11 -51.08 5.54 30.56
C GLY A 11 -52.29 5.90 29.70
N ASP A 12 -52.23 7.01 28.97
CA ASP A 12 -53.33 7.49 28.15
C ASP A 12 -53.28 6.97 26.69
N TYR A 13 -52.24 6.23 26.29
CA TYR A 13 -52.02 5.84 24.89
C TYR A 13 -51.82 4.33 24.74
N VAL A 14 -52.48 3.76 23.74
CA VAL A 14 -52.33 2.35 23.35
C VAL A 14 -51.56 2.26 22.04
N PHE A 15 -50.51 1.43 22.02
CA PHE A 15 -49.64 1.22 20.86
C PHE A 15 -49.67 -0.23 20.39
N ALA A 16 -49.98 -0.48 19.11
CA ALA A 16 -49.86 -1.80 18.50
C ALA A 16 -48.79 -1.76 17.40
N PHE A 17 -47.95 -2.80 17.31
CA PHE A 17 -46.79 -2.84 16.42
C PHE A 17 -46.78 -4.11 15.57
N GLU A 18 -46.29 -4.00 14.35
CA GLU A 18 -46.05 -5.12 13.46
C GLU A 18 -44.69 -4.91 12.79
N ILE A 19 -43.79 -5.90 12.89
CA ILE A 19 -42.48 -5.89 12.25
C ILE A 19 -42.47 -6.98 11.19
N VAL A 20 -42.20 -6.60 9.94
CA VAL A 20 -42.14 -7.54 8.83
C VAL A 20 -40.82 -7.35 8.11
N LEU A 21 -40.07 -8.45 7.96
CA LEU A 21 -38.89 -8.48 7.12
C LEU A 21 -39.28 -9.02 5.74
N SER A 22 -39.13 -8.17 4.73
CA SER A 22 -39.48 -8.50 3.35
C SER A 22 -38.22 -8.74 2.53
N ASP A 23 -38.19 -9.86 1.83
CA ASP A 23 -37.17 -10.19 0.84
C ASP A 23 -37.75 -9.93 -0.57
N PRO A 24 -37.04 -9.26 -1.48
CA PRO A 24 -37.49 -9.09 -2.87
C PRO A 24 -37.61 -10.40 -3.66
N GLU A 25 -36.93 -11.49 -3.25
CA GLU A 25 -36.93 -12.77 -3.98
C GLU A 25 -37.69 -13.92 -3.29
N LEU A 26 -38.04 -13.78 -2.00
CA LEU A 26 -38.73 -14.81 -1.23
C LEU A 26 -39.97 -14.22 -0.53
N LYS A 27 -41.09 -14.97 -0.54
CA LYS A 27 -42.33 -14.60 0.18
C LYS A 27 -41.99 -14.11 1.60
N SER A 28 -42.53 -12.93 1.93
CA SER A 28 -42.39 -12.24 3.22
C SER A 28 -42.50 -13.20 4.41
N ASN A 29 -41.45 -13.26 5.24
CA ASN A 29 -41.57 -13.84 6.57
C ASN A 29 -42.23 -12.80 7.47
N MET A 30 -43.54 -12.97 7.70
CA MET A 30 -44.27 -12.17 8.68
C MET A 30 -43.97 -12.71 10.06
N GLN A 31 -43.33 -11.92 10.92
CA GLN A 31 -43.19 -12.24 12.33
C GLN A 31 -43.98 -11.20 13.14
N LEU A 32 -45.22 -11.54 13.46
CA LEU A 32 -46.10 -10.72 14.29
C LEU A 32 -45.54 -10.69 15.72
N LEU A 33 -45.17 -9.51 16.22
CA LEU A 33 -44.76 -9.34 17.62
C LEU A 33 -45.95 -8.79 18.43
N ASP A 34 -46.61 -9.66 19.20
CA ASP A 34 -47.39 -9.26 20.37
C ASP A 34 -46.40 -8.91 21.49
N LEU A 35 -46.50 -7.72 22.07
CA LEU A 35 -45.71 -7.34 23.23
C LEU A 35 -46.63 -6.77 24.31
N PRO A 36 -46.64 -7.42 25.49
CA PRO A 36 -45.98 -6.81 26.62
C PRO A 36 -45.07 -7.82 27.33
N GLY A 37 -43.76 -7.62 27.23
CA GLY A 37 -42.78 -8.47 27.92
C GLY A 37 -41.46 -8.48 27.17
N LYS A 38 -40.37 -8.20 27.87
CA LYS A 38 -38.98 -8.18 27.40
C LYS A 38 -38.68 -9.31 26.41
N ASN A 39 -38.78 -9.02 25.11
CA ASN A 39 -38.48 -9.98 24.05
C ASN A 39 -37.12 -9.64 23.46
N ASP A 40 -36.14 -10.52 23.69
CA ASP A 40 -34.84 -10.53 23.02
C ASP A 40 -35.03 -11.13 21.61
N VAL A 41 -35.78 -10.44 20.73
CA VAL A 41 -35.92 -10.91 19.34
C VAL A 41 -34.66 -10.54 18.58
N ALA A 42 -33.87 -11.56 18.24
CA ALA A 42 -32.73 -11.47 17.34
C ALA A 42 -33.19 -11.73 15.90
N LEU A 43 -33.28 -10.69 15.09
CA LEU A 43 -33.53 -10.80 13.65
C LEU A 43 -32.20 -10.74 12.90
N SER A 44 -32.03 -11.53 11.84
CA SER A 44 -30.88 -11.40 10.94
C SER A 44 -31.37 -10.83 9.61
N ALA A 45 -30.72 -9.77 9.13
CA ALA A 45 -31.09 -9.13 7.88
C ALA A 45 -29.87 -8.88 6.98
N ASN A 46 -30.05 -9.19 5.70
CA ASN A 46 -29.08 -8.92 4.66
C ASN A 46 -29.33 -7.54 4.01
N HIS A 47 -28.33 -6.97 3.34
CA HIS A 47 -28.42 -5.69 2.63
C HIS A 47 -29.51 -5.60 1.55
N LEU A 48 -30.00 -6.74 1.02
CA LEU A 48 -31.08 -6.77 0.03
C LEU A 48 -32.49 -6.77 0.66
N GLN A 49 -32.59 -7.07 1.95
CA GLN A 49 -33.87 -7.17 2.65
C GLN A 49 -34.33 -5.79 3.10
N LYS A 50 -35.65 -5.63 3.24
CA LYS A 50 -36.26 -4.39 3.74
C LYS A 50 -37.02 -4.68 5.01
N LEU A 51 -36.79 -3.88 6.03
CA LEU A 51 -37.52 -3.95 7.29
C LEU A 51 -38.72 -2.99 7.22
N HIS A 52 -39.92 -3.54 7.32
CA HIS A 52 -41.15 -2.78 7.44
C HIS A 52 -41.62 -2.82 8.89
N LEU A 53 -41.61 -1.66 9.54
CA LEU A 53 -42.21 -1.46 10.85
C LEU A 53 -43.52 -0.69 10.65
N SER A 54 -44.63 -1.28 11.08
CA SER A 54 -45.93 -0.61 11.07
C SER A 54 -46.46 -0.50 12.49
N PHE A 55 -47.00 0.66 12.86
CA PHE A 55 -47.58 0.85 14.19
C PHE A 55 -48.83 1.70 14.18
N LEU A 56 -49.72 1.42 15.12
CA LEU A 56 -50.96 2.16 15.35
C LEU A 56 -50.82 2.98 16.64
N LEU A 57 -51.18 4.26 16.56
CA LEU A 57 -51.20 5.15 17.72
C LEU A 57 -52.63 5.61 18.01
N THR A 58 -53.15 5.20 19.17
CA THR A 58 -54.50 5.59 19.62
C THR A 58 -54.43 6.39 20.91
N THR A 59 -55.10 7.56 20.91
CA THR A 59 -55.39 8.36 22.12
C THR A 59 -56.51 7.70 22.93
N PRO A 60 -56.71 8.04 24.22
CA PRO A 60 -57.71 7.38 25.06
C PRO A 60 -59.14 7.72 24.62
N LEU A 61 -59.29 8.73 23.74
CA LEU A 61 -60.54 9.14 23.10
C LEU A 61 -60.78 8.48 21.72
N GLY A 62 -59.93 7.53 21.30
CA GLY A 62 -60.06 6.79 20.04
C GLY A 62 -59.73 7.59 18.78
N LYS A 63 -59.07 8.76 18.91
CA LYS A 63 -58.71 9.62 17.76
C LYS A 63 -57.23 9.41 17.35
N PRO A 64 -56.92 9.42 16.05
CA PRO A 64 -55.55 9.28 15.57
C PRO A 64 -54.72 10.51 15.95
N PHE A 65 -53.56 10.28 16.57
CA PHE A 65 -52.62 11.32 16.98
C PHE A 65 -51.47 11.44 15.99
N LYS A 66 -51.08 12.67 15.61
CA LYS A 66 -49.93 12.92 14.75
C LYS A 66 -48.81 13.58 15.57
N PRO A 67 -47.70 12.86 15.83
CA PRO A 67 -46.54 13.46 16.48
C PRO A 67 -45.86 14.52 15.58
N HIS A 68 -45.28 15.56 16.15
CA HIS A 68 -44.60 16.63 15.42
C HIS A 68 -43.11 16.38 15.12
N GLN A 69 -42.44 15.42 15.80
CA GLN A 69 -41.02 15.09 15.56
C GLN A 69 -40.83 13.63 15.16
N HIS A 70 -40.11 13.41 14.04
CA HIS A 70 -39.79 12.09 13.49
C HIS A 70 -38.32 12.06 13.03
N ILE A 71 -37.54 11.09 13.50
CA ILE A 71 -36.10 10.94 13.16
C ILE A 71 -35.90 10.07 11.89
N PHE A 72 -36.91 9.32 11.46
CA PHE A 72 -36.95 8.63 10.16
C PHE A 72 -38.29 8.89 9.45
N VAL A 73 -38.27 8.95 8.11
CA VAL A 73 -39.44 9.30 7.29
C VAL A 73 -40.55 8.29 7.52
N VAL A 74 -41.59 8.71 8.24
CA VAL A 74 -42.78 7.90 8.49
C VAL A 74 -43.82 8.23 7.43
N GLU A 75 -44.21 7.24 6.63
CA GLU A 75 -45.36 7.39 5.74
C GLU A 75 -46.65 7.32 6.58
N ASN A 76 -47.46 8.37 6.52
CA ASN A 76 -48.68 8.51 7.30
C ASN A 76 -49.90 8.17 6.45
N THR A 77 -50.50 7.00 6.71
CA THR A 77 -51.74 6.56 6.04
C THR A 77 -52.95 6.73 6.97
N GLY A 78 -53.00 7.86 7.69
CA GLY A 78 -54.15 8.32 8.48
C GLY A 78 -54.29 7.71 9.88
N LYS A 79 -54.23 6.37 10.01
CA LYS A 79 -54.32 5.67 11.30
C LYS A 79 -53.07 4.85 11.63
N GLN A 80 -52.40 4.34 10.60
CA GLN A 80 -51.22 3.50 10.70
C GLN A 80 -50.00 4.29 10.21
N PHE A 81 -48.94 4.22 10.99
CA PHE A 81 -47.63 4.75 10.68
C PHE A 81 -46.77 3.63 10.13
N LYS A 82 -46.15 3.85 8.97
CA LYS A 82 -45.27 2.87 8.34
C LYS A 82 -43.87 3.43 8.17
N ILE A 83 -42.89 2.69 8.65
CA ILE A 83 -41.47 2.95 8.46
C ILE A 83 -40.92 1.79 7.62
N THR A 84 -40.27 2.14 6.51
CA THR A 84 -39.55 1.17 5.69
C THR A 84 -38.08 1.51 5.74
N LEU A 85 -37.28 0.65 6.35
CA LEU A 85 -35.83 0.73 6.37
C LEU A 85 -35.28 -0.10 5.22
N ASP A 86 -34.72 0.60 4.23
CA ASP A 86 -34.01 0.00 3.11
C ASP A 86 -32.52 -0.05 3.44
N PHE A 87 -32.03 -1.24 3.78
CA PHE A 87 -30.63 -1.40 4.19
C PHE A 87 -29.66 -1.05 3.06
N LEU A 88 -30.00 -1.34 1.80
CA LEU A 88 -29.19 -0.98 0.63
C LEU A 88 -29.05 0.54 0.48
N GLY A 89 -30.14 1.28 0.68
CA GLY A 89 -30.13 2.75 0.65
C GLY A 89 -29.43 3.39 1.85
N LEU A 90 -29.22 2.63 2.93
CA LEU A 90 -28.63 3.11 4.18
C LEU A 90 -27.19 2.62 4.40
N VAL A 91 -26.64 1.77 3.53
CA VAL A 91 -25.28 1.19 3.67
C VAL A 91 -24.23 2.29 3.86
N GLU A 92 -24.33 3.40 3.11
CA GLU A 92 -23.41 4.53 3.25
C GLU A 92 -23.50 5.21 4.61
N LYS A 93 -24.70 5.29 5.20
CA LYS A 93 -24.93 5.88 6.53
C LYS A 93 -24.44 4.96 7.65
N PHE A 94 -24.45 3.65 7.42
CA PHE A 94 -23.89 2.64 8.30
C PHE A 94 -22.40 2.37 8.06
N PHE A 95 -21.77 3.11 7.13
CA PHE A 95 -20.35 2.97 6.80
C PHE A 95 -19.93 1.53 6.44
N TYR A 96 -20.82 0.75 5.84
CA TYR A 96 -20.57 -0.65 5.46
C TYR A 96 -20.16 -1.55 6.65
N LEU A 97 -20.57 -1.20 7.88
CA LEU A 97 -20.28 -1.98 9.08
C LEU A 97 -21.34 -3.06 9.28
N SER A 98 -20.96 -4.32 9.11
CA SER A 98 -21.75 -5.47 9.55
C SER A 98 -21.63 -5.66 11.06
N GLY A 99 -22.73 -5.96 11.73
CA GLY A 99 -22.73 -6.16 13.19
C GLY A 99 -24.13 -6.16 13.81
N GLN A 100 -24.17 -6.38 15.12
CA GLN A 100 -25.40 -6.34 15.91
C GLN A 100 -25.81 -4.89 16.16
N CYS A 101 -27.01 -4.52 15.73
CA CYS A 101 -27.62 -3.23 15.97
C CYS A 101 -28.88 -3.39 16.82
N ASP A 102 -29.04 -2.56 17.83
CA ASP A 102 -30.27 -2.56 18.62
C ASP A 102 -31.29 -1.61 17.98
N ILE A 103 -32.54 -2.08 17.88
CA ILE A 103 -33.66 -1.31 17.36
C ILE A 103 -34.45 -0.77 18.55
N GLU A 104 -34.45 0.55 18.68
CA GLU A 104 -35.17 1.27 19.71
C GLU A 104 -36.18 2.22 19.07
N LEU A 105 -37.40 2.22 19.59
CA LEU A 105 -38.45 3.14 19.19
C LEU A 105 -38.60 4.22 20.26
N THR A 106 -38.40 5.46 19.83
CA THR A 106 -38.61 6.64 20.66
C THR A 106 -39.73 7.49 20.08
N VAL A 107 -40.77 7.75 20.87
CA VAL A 107 -41.91 8.59 20.50
C VAL A 107 -42.05 9.71 21.53
N GLY A 108 -42.07 10.95 21.05
CA GLY A 108 -42.31 12.12 21.87
C GLY A 108 -43.01 13.22 21.08
N ASP A 109 -43.85 13.98 21.76
CA ASP A 109 -44.46 15.21 21.23
C ASP A 109 -44.58 16.24 22.36
N ALA A 110 -44.62 17.53 22.02
CA ALA A 110 -44.76 18.65 22.95
C ALA A 110 -46.08 18.61 23.76
N VAL A 111 -47.08 17.87 23.27
CA VAL A 111 -48.37 17.66 23.94
C VAL A 111 -48.46 16.31 24.68
N MET A 112 -47.40 15.51 24.68
CA MET A 112 -47.35 14.21 25.35
C MET A 112 -46.73 14.39 26.74
N GLU A 113 -47.40 13.92 27.80
CA GLU A 113 -46.90 14.09 29.18
C GLU A 113 -45.63 13.27 29.47
N ASN A 114 -45.52 12.08 28.87
CA ASN A 114 -44.36 11.20 29.00
C ASN A 114 -43.84 10.80 27.63
N SER A 115 -42.55 11.02 27.37
CA SER A 115 -41.86 10.45 26.20
C SER A 115 -41.71 8.94 26.37
N PHE A 116 -41.92 8.19 25.29
CA PHE A 116 -41.80 6.73 25.28
C PHE A 116 -40.51 6.31 24.59
N LEU A 117 -39.79 5.37 25.21
CA LEU A 117 -38.59 4.74 24.68
C LEU A 117 -38.72 3.23 24.93
N GLN A 118 -38.68 2.45 23.85
CA GLN A 118 -38.86 0.99 23.92
C GLN A 118 -37.88 0.28 23.01
N LEU A 119 -37.14 -0.66 23.60
CA LEU A 119 -36.32 -1.61 22.86
C LEU A 119 -37.25 -2.63 22.17
N LEU A 120 -37.16 -2.69 20.84
CA LEU A 120 -37.95 -3.62 20.01
C LEU A 120 -37.21 -4.94 19.75
N GLY A 121 -35.88 -4.94 19.77
CA GLY A 121 -35.03 -6.12 19.58
C GLY A 121 -33.66 -5.79 19.01
N SER A 122 -32.84 -6.80 18.74
CA SER A 122 -31.54 -6.65 18.08
C SER A 122 -31.60 -7.22 16.67
N ILE A 123 -30.99 -6.54 15.71
CA ILE A 123 -30.84 -6.99 14.33
C ILE A 123 -29.37 -7.20 13.99
N GLU A 124 -29.02 -8.40 13.54
CA GLU A 124 -27.70 -8.70 12.98
C GLU A 124 -27.71 -8.31 11.50
N LEU A 125 -26.99 -7.25 11.18
CA LEU A 125 -26.89 -6.70 9.83
C LEU A 125 -25.67 -7.25 9.10
N ASP A 126 -25.91 -7.87 7.95
CA ASP A 126 -24.84 -8.27 7.02
C ASP A 126 -24.81 -7.33 5.81
N LEU A 127 -23.86 -6.39 5.84
CA LEU A 127 -23.65 -5.38 4.80
C LEU A 127 -22.50 -5.76 3.85
N PRO A 128 -22.54 -5.32 2.57
CA PRO A 128 -21.48 -5.61 1.62
C PRO A 128 -20.17 -4.93 2.03
N LYS A 129 -19.06 -5.48 1.53
CA LYS A 129 -17.73 -4.92 1.82
C LYS A 129 -17.58 -3.51 1.26
N ALA A 130 -17.03 -2.60 2.07
CA ALA A 130 -16.80 -1.22 1.69
C ALA A 130 -15.94 -1.10 0.42
N PRO A 131 -16.36 -0.31 -0.59
CA PRO A 131 -15.51 0.02 -1.73
C PRO A 131 -14.30 0.87 -1.29
N GLU A 132 -13.19 0.82 -2.03
CA GLU A 132 -11.93 1.51 -1.65
C GLU A 132 -12.07 3.03 -1.44
N LYS A 133 -13.10 3.65 -2.01
CA LYS A 133 -13.41 5.08 -1.89
C LYS A 133 -14.56 5.40 -0.93
N ALA A 134 -15.05 4.43 -0.17
CA ALA A 134 -16.14 4.66 0.77
C ALA A 134 -15.75 5.67 1.85
N THR A 135 -16.70 6.50 2.25
CA THR A 135 -16.59 7.33 3.44
C THR A 135 -16.34 6.41 4.63
N GLN A 136 -15.21 6.58 5.30
CA GLN A 136 -14.90 5.80 6.51
C GLN A 136 -15.79 6.28 7.66
N PRO A 137 -16.16 5.37 8.60
CA PRO A 137 -16.87 5.79 9.79
C PRO A 137 -16.07 6.87 10.52
N PRO A 138 -16.73 7.84 11.17
CA PRO A 138 -16.07 8.75 12.08
C PRO A 138 -15.19 7.93 13.00
N PRO A 139 -13.95 8.36 13.28
CA PRO A 139 -13.10 7.68 14.24
C PRO A 139 -13.95 7.47 15.48
N GLN A 140 -14.19 6.20 15.86
CA GLN A 140 -14.90 5.90 17.09
C GLN A 140 -14.26 6.76 18.18
N VAL A 141 -15.07 7.33 19.07
CA VAL A 141 -14.55 8.05 20.23
C VAL A 141 -13.94 7.01 21.15
N VAL A 142 -12.78 6.48 20.73
CA VAL A 142 -11.95 5.60 21.51
C VAL A 142 -11.63 6.43 22.73
N SER A 143 -11.92 5.87 23.91
CA SER A 143 -11.69 6.53 25.18
C SER A 143 -10.34 7.27 25.15
N PRO A 144 -10.23 8.50 25.68
CA PRO A 144 -9.02 9.32 25.56
C PRO A 144 -7.73 8.59 25.97
N TYR A 145 -7.86 7.55 26.79
CA TYR A 145 -6.82 6.68 27.29
C TYR A 145 -6.25 5.67 26.28
N LEU A 146 -7.00 5.24 25.27
CA LEU A 146 -6.52 4.33 24.22
C LEU A 146 -5.79 5.05 23.07
N ARG A 147 -5.91 6.37 22.98
CA ARG A 147 -5.24 7.20 21.96
C ARG A 147 -3.71 7.25 22.10
N PHE A 148 -3.19 6.95 23.29
CA PHE A 148 -1.77 7.07 23.64
C PHE A 148 -1.07 5.72 23.86
N GLY A 149 -1.58 4.63 23.26
CA GLY A 149 -0.90 3.34 23.27
C GLY A 149 0.38 3.33 22.41
N PRO A 150 1.36 2.48 22.73
CA PRO A 150 2.51 2.26 21.87
C PRO A 150 2.04 1.77 20.49
N LYS A 151 2.47 2.47 19.43
CA LYS A 151 2.22 2.02 18.05
C LYS A 151 3.08 0.80 17.76
N ALA A 152 2.61 -0.07 16.86
CA ALA A 152 3.40 -1.19 16.39
C ALA A 152 4.77 -0.72 15.86
N GLU A 153 5.84 -1.43 16.22
CA GLU A 153 7.19 -1.16 15.78
C GLU A 153 7.32 -1.38 14.27
N ILE A 154 7.83 -0.36 13.56
CA ILE A 154 8.04 -0.43 12.12
C ILE A 154 9.41 -1.07 11.87
N ASN A 155 9.42 -2.30 11.40
CA ASN A 155 10.64 -2.99 10.98
C ASN A 155 10.97 -2.63 9.52
N HIS A 156 12.07 -1.92 9.31
CA HIS A 156 12.56 -1.64 7.96
C HIS A 156 13.16 -2.92 7.35
N ILE A 157 12.50 -3.46 6.32
CA ILE A 157 12.98 -4.63 5.58
C ILE A 157 14.00 -4.18 4.54
N PHE A 158 15.27 -4.56 4.72
CA PHE A 158 16.30 -4.34 3.71
C PHE A 158 16.09 -5.25 2.50
N ARG A 159 16.47 -4.75 1.32
CA ARG A 159 16.53 -5.58 0.12
C ARG A 159 17.51 -6.73 0.34
N VAL A 160 17.11 -7.93 -0.07
CA VAL A 160 17.99 -9.09 -0.07
C VAL A 160 19.12 -8.83 -1.08
N PRO A 161 20.39 -9.06 -0.71
CA PRO A 161 21.51 -8.94 -1.64
C PRO A 161 21.34 -9.84 -2.86
N GLU A 162 21.71 -9.33 -4.04
CA GLU A 162 21.67 -10.12 -5.27
C GLU A 162 22.61 -11.33 -5.20
N LYS A 163 22.15 -12.47 -5.73
CA LYS A 163 22.93 -13.71 -5.75
C LYS A 163 24.11 -13.58 -6.73
N ARG A 164 25.33 -13.82 -6.24
CA ARG A 164 26.55 -13.85 -7.07
C ARG A 164 26.69 -15.19 -7.81
N PRO A 165 27.35 -15.21 -8.99
CA PRO A 165 27.63 -16.45 -9.70
C PRO A 165 28.60 -17.35 -8.90
N PRO A 166 28.60 -18.68 -9.17
CA PRO A 166 29.58 -19.59 -8.60
C PRO A 166 31.01 -19.19 -8.98
N GLN A 167 31.95 -19.30 -8.03
CA GLN A 167 33.36 -18.90 -8.23
C GLN A 167 34.03 -19.67 -9.37
N GLU A 168 33.71 -20.96 -9.53
CA GLU A 168 34.25 -21.82 -10.60
C GLU A 168 33.97 -21.27 -12.00
N VAL A 169 32.75 -20.76 -12.23
CA VAL A 169 32.37 -20.17 -13.51
C VAL A 169 33.19 -18.90 -13.75
N SER A 170 33.34 -18.04 -12.73
CA SER A 170 34.16 -16.83 -12.85
C SER A 170 35.63 -17.15 -13.16
N TYR A 171 36.23 -18.17 -12.55
CA TYR A 171 37.61 -18.58 -12.84
C TYR A 171 37.77 -19.18 -14.24
N ALA A 172 36.80 -19.96 -14.72
CA ALA A 172 36.82 -20.50 -16.08
C ALA A 172 36.83 -19.38 -17.14
N PHE A 173 35.98 -18.36 -16.98
CA PHE A 173 35.96 -17.20 -17.87
C PHE A 173 37.22 -16.33 -17.74
N LEU A 174 37.78 -16.17 -16.53
CA LEU A 174 39.07 -15.49 -16.35
C LEU A 174 40.18 -16.19 -17.15
N GLY A 175 40.25 -17.52 -17.07
CA GLY A 175 41.18 -18.32 -17.87
C GLY A 175 40.97 -18.11 -19.37
N LEU A 176 39.71 -18.16 -19.83
CA LEU A 176 39.37 -17.95 -21.24
C LEU A 176 39.81 -16.57 -21.76
N VAL A 177 39.67 -15.52 -20.95
CA VAL A 177 40.10 -14.15 -21.30
C VAL A 177 41.64 -14.04 -21.39
N LEU A 178 42.39 -14.86 -20.63
CA LEU A 178 43.84 -14.87 -20.70
C LEU A 178 44.38 -15.65 -21.92
N VAL A 179 43.61 -16.58 -22.49
CA VAL A 179 44.06 -17.42 -23.62
C VAL A 179 44.52 -16.59 -24.83
N PRO A 180 43.79 -15.57 -25.32
CA PRO A 180 44.26 -14.73 -26.42
C PRO A 180 45.58 -14.02 -26.11
N LEU A 181 45.77 -13.55 -24.87
CA LEU A 181 47.01 -12.89 -24.44
C LEU A 181 48.20 -13.85 -24.46
N LEU A 182 48.02 -15.05 -23.91
CA LEU A 182 49.02 -16.13 -23.94
C LEU A 182 49.36 -16.55 -25.37
N THR A 183 48.34 -16.70 -26.22
CA THR A 183 48.50 -17.06 -27.64
C THR A 183 49.28 -15.99 -28.39
N PHE A 184 48.97 -14.71 -28.15
CA PHE A 184 49.72 -13.58 -28.72
C PHE A 184 51.19 -13.61 -28.29
N LEU A 185 51.49 -13.79 -27.00
CA LEU A 185 52.85 -13.89 -26.49
C LEU A 185 53.65 -15.05 -27.11
N VAL A 186 53.04 -16.23 -27.20
CA VAL A 186 53.66 -17.39 -27.89
C VAL A 186 53.88 -17.08 -29.37
N GLY A 187 52.93 -16.40 -30.03
CA GLY A 187 53.06 -15.92 -31.40
C GLY A 187 54.28 -15.02 -31.59
N LEU A 188 54.50 -14.04 -30.70
CA LEU A 188 55.68 -13.17 -30.74
C LEU A 188 57.00 -13.95 -30.64
N LEU A 189 57.04 -14.95 -29.74
CA LEU A 189 58.22 -15.81 -29.58
C LEU A 189 58.47 -16.66 -30.84
N ARG A 190 57.42 -17.20 -31.46
CA ARG A 190 57.51 -18.00 -32.70
C ARG A 190 57.92 -17.17 -33.91
N LEU A 191 57.50 -15.91 -33.97
CA LEU A 191 57.87 -14.95 -35.02
C LEU A 191 59.30 -14.42 -34.85
N GLY A 192 59.98 -14.74 -33.75
CA GLY A 192 61.36 -14.30 -33.52
C GLY A 192 61.49 -12.79 -33.35
N VAL A 193 60.46 -12.13 -32.79
CA VAL A 193 60.51 -10.69 -32.49
C VAL A 193 61.72 -10.41 -31.61
N ASN A 194 62.56 -9.49 -32.06
CA ASN A 194 63.83 -9.20 -31.42
C ASN A 194 63.91 -7.71 -31.04
N PHE A 195 64.83 -7.40 -30.13
CA PHE A 195 65.12 -6.03 -29.70
C PHE A 195 66.38 -5.47 -30.36
N LYS A 196 66.77 -5.97 -31.55
CA LYS A 196 68.04 -5.59 -32.19
C LYS A 196 68.09 -4.11 -32.59
N ASN A 197 66.93 -3.49 -32.78
CA ASN A 197 66.81 -2.07 -33.13
C ASN A 197 66.82 -1.15 -31.90
N PHE A 198 67.06 -1.67 -30.69
CA PHE A 198 67.16 -0.84 -29.50
C PHE A 198 68.48 -0.03 -29.55
N PRO A 199 68.45 1.29 -29.32
CA PRO A 199 69.63 2.13 -29.44
C PRO A 199 70.73 1.68 -28.47
N THR A 200 71.95 1.44 -29.00
CA THR A 200 73.11 1.03 -28.21
C THR A 200 73.97 2.22 -27.75
N SER A 201 73.83 3.38 -28.40
CA SER A 201 74.53 4.61 -28.04
C SER A 201 73.97 5.21 -26.74
N ALA A 202 74.85 5.66 -25.84
CA ALA A 202 74.48 6.06 -24.48
C ALA A 202 73.34 7.10 -24.40
N VAL A 203 73.36 8.12 -25.27
CA VAL A 203 72.37 9.21 -25.25
C VAL A 203 70.98 8.75 -25.74
N PRO A 204 70.81 8.17 -26.95
CA PRO A 204 69.53 7.61 -27.40
C PRO A 204 69.01 6.47 -26.53
N ALA A 205 69.90 5.61 -25.99
CA ALA A 205 69.53 4.54 -25.07
C ALA A 205 68.88 5.08 -23.80
N THR A 206 69.45 6.13 -23.21
CA THR A 206 68.92 6.78 -22.01
C THR A 206 67.51 7.32 -22.25
N PHE A 207 67.29 8.05 -23.36
CA PHE A 207 65.95 8.57 -23.68
C PHE A 207 64.94 7.45 -23.96
N ALA A 208 65.34 6.40 -24.69
CA ALA A 208 64.48 5.25 -24.94
C ALA A 208 64.07 4.54 -23.64
N ILE A 209 65.00 4.34 -22.70
CA ILE A 209 64.71 3.74 -21.39
C ILE A 209 63.76 4.65 -20.58
N LEU A 210 64.04 5.95 -20.50
CA LEU A 210 63.17 6.90 -19.78
C LEU A 210 61.77 6.95 -20.41
N PHE A 211 61.65 6.84 -21.73
CA PHE A 211 60.36 6.85 -22.42
C PHE A 211 59.53 5.61 -22.07
N HIS A 212 60.10 4.42 -22.21
CA HIS A 212 59.40 3.16 -21.89
C HIS A 212 59.14 3.03 -20.38
N GLY A 213 60.08 3.49 -19.54
CA GLY A 213 59.89 3.59 -18.10
C GLY A 213 58.77 4.56 -17.73
N GLY A 214 58.66 5.68 -18.43
CA GLY A 214 57.54 6.63 -18.29
C GLY A 214 56.20 6.00 -18.65
N ILE A 215 56.13 5.25 -19.76
CA ILE A 215 54.91 4.52 -20.16
C ILE A 215 54.54 3.48 -19.09
N ALA A 216 55.51 2.70 -18.62
CA ALA A 216 55.30 1.73 -17.55
C ALA A 216 54.82 2.41 -16.25
N ALA A 217 55.36 3.58 -15.91
CA ALA A 217 54.92 4.38 -14.76
C ALA A 217 53.48 4.88 -14.91
N VAL A 218 53.04 5.28 -16.11
CA VAL A 218 51.64 5.65 -16.37
C VAL A 218 50.71 4.45 -16.23
N LEU A 219 51.08 3.29 -16.78
CA LEU A 219 50.30 2.06 -16.63
C LEU A 219 50.18 1.64 -15.16
N LEU A 220 51.28 1.71 -14.40
CA LEU A 220 51.28 1.45 -12.96
C LEU A 220 50.40 2.46 -12.21
N LEU A 221 50.48 3.74 -12.57
CA LEU A 221 49.62 4.77 -11.99
C LEU A 221 48.14 4.46 -12.19
N TYR A 222 47.74 3.95 -13.36
CA TYR A 222 46.35 3.51 -13.59
C TYR A 222 45.96 2.29 -12.75
N VAL A 223 46.86 1.33 -12.55
CA VAL A 223 46.62 0.20 -11.63
C VAL A 223 46.45 0.70 -10.19
N LEU A 224 47.29 1.62 -9.74
CA LEU A 224 47.18 2.23 -8.41
C LEU A 224 45.90 3.07 -8.25
N PHE A 225 45.46 3.76 -9.32
CA PHE A 225 44.17 4.45 -9.38
C PHE A 225 43.00 3.48 -9.23
N TRP A 226 43.03 2.36 -9.94
CA TRP A 226 42.01 1.34 -9.81
C TRP A 226 41.98 0.73 -8.40
N LEU A 227 43.14 0.55 -7.76
CA LEU A 227 43.23 -0.04 -6.43
C LEU A 227 42.81 0.90 -5.31
N LYS A 228 43.37 2.13 -5.27
CA LYS A 228 43.23 3.04 -4.10
C LYS A 228 43.40 4.54 -4.33
N LEU A 229 44.01 5.02 -5.43
CA LEU A 229 44.26 6.48 -5.56
C LEU A 229 42.99 7.26 -5.92
N ASP A 230 42.91 8.49 -5.39
CA ASP A 230 41.88 9.45 -5.78
C ASP A 230 42.11 10.02 -7.19
N LEU A 231 41.03 10.47 -7.82
CA LEU A 231 41.04 11.07 -9.15
C LEU A 231 41.97 12.30 -9.23
N PHE A 232 41.89 13.21 -8.26
CA PHE A 232 42.70 14.44 -8.27
C PHE A 232 44.20 14.15 -8.12
N THR A 233 44.56 13.21 -7.24
CA THR A 233 45.95 12.78 -7.04
C THR A 233 46.50 12.11 -8.30
N THR A 234 45.68 11.26 -8.93
CA THR A 234 46.02 10.59 -10.18
C THR A 234 46.20 11.60 -11.30
N LEU A 235 45.29 12.56 -11.45
CA LEU A 235 45.34 13.56 -12.51
C LEU A 235 46.53 14.50 -12.37
N LYS A 236 46.87 14.93 -11.14
CA LYS A 236 48.06 15.76 -10.88
C LYS A 236 49.34 15.01 -11.22
N THR A 237 49.46 13.76 -10.77
CA THR A 237 50.61 12.89 -11.06
C THR A 237 50.71 12.60 -12.55
N LEU A 238 49.59 12.29 -13.21
CA LEU A 238 49.52 12.05 -14.66
C LEU A 238 49.86 13.30 -15.47
N GLY A 239 49.45 14.49 -15.02
CA GLY A 239 49.80 15.75 -15.66
C GLY A 239 51.31 16.01 -15.65
N LEU A 240 51.97 15.84 -14.49
CA LEU A 240 53.42 15.96 -14.38
C LEU A 240 54.15 14.89 -15.21
N LEU A 241 53.70 13.65 -15.11
CA LEU A 241 54.28 12.52 -15.84
C LEU A 241 54.06 12.65 -17.36
N GLY A 242 52.95 13.24 -17.78
CA GLY A 242 52.61 13.52 -19.17
C GLY A 242 53.51 14.56 -19.81
N ILE A 243 53.80 15.67 -19.10
CA ILE A 243 54.79 16.67 -19.57
C ILE A 243 56.17 16.03 -19.73
N PHE A 244 56.58 15.22 -18.74
CA PHE A 244 57.83 14.47 -18.79
C PHE A 244 57.88 13.52 -20.00
N LEU A 245 56.84 12.72 -20.21
CA LEU A 245 56.71 11.78 -21.33
C LEU A 245 56.70 12.49 -22.69
N MET A 246 56.05 13.64 -22.80
CA MET A 246 56.05 14.44 -24.03
C MET A 246 57.47 14.87 -24.40
N PHE A 247 58.25 15.36 -23.42
CA PHE A 247 59.63 15.78 -23.65
C PHE A 247 60.54 14.60 -24.02
N VAL A 248 60.55 13.54 -23.22
CA VAL A 248 61.40 12.36 -23.43
C VAL A 248 61.01 11.62 -24.71
N GLY A 249 59.70 11.51 -24.98
CA GLY A 249 59.16 10.92 -26.21
C GLY A 249 59.61 11.67 -27.44
N HIS A 250 59.45 13.00 -27.47
CA HIS A 250 59.92 13.82 -28.58
C HIS A 250 61.42 13.63 -28.87
N ARG A 251 62.26 13.57 -27.82
CA ARG A 251 63.71 13.30 -27.96
C ARG A 251 64.00 11.89 -28.47
N THR A 252 63.20 10.90 -28.07
CA THR A 252 63.33 9.52 -28.55
C THR A 252 62.96 9.43 -30.04
N PHE A 253 61.87 10.06 -30.48
CA PHE A 253 61.48 10.06 -31.89
C PHE A 253 62.48 10.78 -32.81
N LEU A 254 63.14 11.83 -32.33
CA LEU A 254 64.20 12.52 -33.09
C LEU A 254 65.49 11.71 -33.24
N THR A 255 65.73 10.74 -32.35
CA THR A 255 66.93 9.89 -32.40
C THR A 255 66.69 8.59 -33.18
N LEU A 256 65.44 8.29 -33.56
CA LEU A 256 65.12 7.21 -34.47
C LEU A 256 65.53 7.60 -35.90
N PRO A 257 66.36 6.80 -36.60
CA PRO A 257 66.69 7.08 -37.99
C PRO A 257 65.41 7.06 -38.84
N GLN A 258 65.19 8.13 -39.61
CA GLN A 258 64.17 8.17 -40.66
C GLN A 258 64.57 7.15 -41.74
N GLN A 259 64.11 5.90 -41.62
CA GLN A 259 64.16 4.98 -42.75
C GLN A 259 63.08 5.42 -43.75
N GLN A 260 63.47 6.30 -44.67
CA GLN A 260 62.67 6.63 -45.83
C GLN A 260 62.69 5.42 -46.77
N PRO A 261 61.53 4.89 -47.22
CA PRO A 261 61.53 3.84 -48.22
C PRO A 261 62.05 4.40 -49.55
N SER A 262 62.90 3.63 -50.20
CA SER A 262 63.32 3.79 -51.60
C SER A 262 62.15 3.62 -52.54
#